data_AF-A0A916E2T5-F1
#
_entry.id   AF-A0A916E2T5-F1
#
_cell.length_a   1.000
_cell.length_b   1.000
_cell.length_c   1.000
_cell.angle_alpha   90.00
_cell.angle_beta   90.00
_cell.angle_gamma   90.00
#
_symmetry.space_group_name_H-M   'P 1'
#
loop_
_entity.id
_entity.type
_entity.pdbx_description
1 polymer ?
#
loop_
_entity_poly.entity_id
_entity_poly.type
_entity_poly.pdbx_seq_one_letter_code
_entity_poly.pdbx_strand_id
1 'polypeptide(L)'
;MKRCWDSDPNKRPTTDELVEIFSCWYDYYPKPGLHERIPVPINEPTTKSHPSSCYTSRKIDYSAKLDGILNQEELSSKFVIDEERNYNNEPILSESLENCMI
;
A
#
# COMPACT_ATOMS: atom_id res chain seq x y z
N MET A 1 12.52 3.41 -16.37
CA MET A 1 13.17 2.98 -15.10
C MET A 1 14.65 3.33 -14.97
N LYS A 2 15.50 3.22 -16.01
CA LYS A 2 16.94 3.56 -15.88
C LYS A 2 17.22 4.97 -15.32
N ARG A 3 16.45 5.97 -15.76
CA ARG A 3 16.53 7.36 -15.24
C ARG A 3 16.22 7.47 -13.73
N CYS A 4 15.37 6.61 -13.18
CA CYS A 4 15.04 6.61 -11.75
C CYS A 4 16.24 6.20 -10.88
N TRP A 5 17.22 5.50 -11.47
CA TRP A 5 18.41 4.99 -10.79
C TRP A 5 19.66 5.81 -11.12
N ASP A 6 19.48 7.04 -11.60
CA ASP A 6 20.62 7.93 -11.82
C ASP A 6 21.32 8.21 -10.48
N SER A 7 22.65 8.22 -10.52
CA SER A 7 23.48 8.52 -9.35
C SER A 7 23.31 9.97 -8.90
N ASP A 8 23.04 10.87 -9.85
CA ASP A 8 22.71 12.26 -9.59
C ASP A 8 21.20 12.40 -9.33
N PRO A 9 20.76 12.81 -8.12
CA PRO A 9 19.35 12.99 -7.81
C PRO A 9 18.63 13.96 -8.75
N ASN A 10 19.33 14.98 -9.26
CA ASN A 10 18.73 15.99 -10.13
C ASN A 10 18.41 15.47 -11.53
N LYS A 11 19.00 14.33 -11.92
CA LYS A 11 18.73 13.66 -13.20
C LYS A 11 17.59 12.65 -13.11
N ARG A 12 17.11 12.37 -11.90
CA ARG A 12 15.97 11.50 -11.68
C ARG A 12 14.70 12.23 -12.10
N PRO A 13 13.71 11.51 -12.65
CA PRO A 13 12.43 12.11 -12.96
C PRO A 13 11.72 12.57 -11.68
N THR A 14 10.94 13.64 -11.82
CA THR A 14 10.00 14.11 -10.81
C THR A 14 8.83 13.13 -10.66
N THR A 15 8.06 13.30 -9.59
CA THR A 15 6.84 12.51 -9.37
C THR A 15 5.84 12.71 -10.50
N ASP A 16 5.67 13.94 -10.98
CA ASP A 16 4.71 14.27 -12.04
C ASP A 16 5.08 13.58 -13.36
N GLU A 17 6.36 13.62 -13.76
CA GLU A 17 6.86 12.87 -14.92
C GLU A 17 6.61 11.36 -14.79
N LEU A 18 6.77 10.79 -13.58
CA LEU A 18 6.51 9.38 -13.34
C LEU A 18 5.03 9.03 -13.46
N VAL A 19 4.14 9.90 -12.99
CA VAL A 19 2.68 9.72 -13.13
C VAL A 19 2.30 9.67 -14.60
N GLU A 20 2.83 10.56 -15.43
CA GLU A 20 2.58 10.55 -16.87
C GLU A 20 3.07 9.25 -17.52
N ILE A 21 4.32 8.85 -17.23
CA ILE A 21 4.92 7.62 -17.79
C ILE A 21 4.12 6.38 -17.37
N PHE A 22 3.74 6.27 -16.10
CA PHE A 22 2.99 5.11 -15.61
C PHE A 22 1.55 5.09 -16.08
N SER A 23 0.92 6.26 -16.28
CA SER A 23 -0.40 6.36 -16.89
C SER A 23 -0.38 5.81 -18.32
N CYS A 24 0.60 6.21 -19.14
CA CYS A 24 0.76 5.63 -20.46
C CYS A 24 0.96 4.11 -20.41
N TRP A 25 1.85 3.62 -19.54
CA TRP A 25 2.09 2.18 -19.44
C TRP A 25 0.88 1.40 -18.96
N TYR A 26 0.06 2.00 -18.10
CA TYR A 26 -1.17 1.39 -17.63
C TYR A 26 -2.14 1.09 -18.78
N ASP A 27 -2.24 2.02 -19.74
CA ASP A 27 -3.10 1.85 -20.91
C ASP A 27 -2.53 0.82 -21.91
N TYR A 28 -1.20 0.74 -22.03
CA TYR A 28 -0.55 -0.16 -22.99
C TYR A 28 -0.34 -1.59 -22.50
N TYR A 29 -0.17 -1.81 -21.20
CA TYR A 29 0.14 -3.11 -20.63
C TYR A 29 -1.03 -3.63 -19.80
N PRO A 30 -1.78 -4.64 -20.30
CA PRO A 30 -2.86 -5.24 -19.52
C PRO A 30 -2.27 -5.84 -18.24
N LYS A 31 -2.85 -5.47 -17.09
CA LYS A 31 -2.42 -6.03 -15.80
C LYS A 31 -2.79 -7.52 -15.77
N PRO A 32 -1.85 -8.41 -15.39
CA PRO A 32 -2.21 -9.79 -15.11
C PRO A 32 -3.22 -9.81 -13.96
N GLY A 33 -4.20 -10.71 -14.07
CA GLY A 33 -5.22 -10.90 -13.04
C GLY A 33 -4.57 -11.18 -11.69
N LEU A 34 -5.26 -10.89 -10.58
CA LEU A 34 -4.72 -11.11 -9.23
C LEU A 34 -4.21 -12.55 -9.03
N HIS A 35 -4.87 -13.51 -9.67
CA HIS A 35 -4.55 -14.95 -9.65
C HIS A 35 -3.33 -15.35 -10.49
N GLU A 36 -2.85 -14.50 -11.39
CA GLU A 36 -1.70 -14.76 -12.27
C GLU A 36 -0.39 -14.22 -11.66
N ARG A 37 -0.47 -13.52 -10.53
CA ARG A 37 0.71 -12.97 -9.85
C ARG A 37 1.45 -14.07 -9.11
N ILE A 38 2.76 -14.12 -9.28
CA ILE A 38 3.63 -15.01 -8.50
C ILE A 38 3.65 -14.48 -7.05
N PRO A 39 3.22 -15.28 -6.06
CA PRO A 39 3.29 -14.84 -4.67
C PRO A 39 4.75 -14.68 -4.25
N VAL A 40 5.04 -13.60 -3.53
CA VAL A 40 6.35 -13.44 -2.91
C VAL A 40 6.51 -14.57 -1.88
N PRO A 41 7.61 -15.32 -1.90
CA PRO A 41 7.84 -16.35 -0.90
C PRO A 41 7.75 -15.74 0.50
N ILE A 42 7.02 -16.41 1.39
CA ILE A 42 6.97 -16.02 2.80
C ILE A 42 8.31 -16.42 3.40
N ASN A 43 9.30 -15.54 3.28
CA ASN A 43 10.56 -15.68 3.97
C ASN A 43 10.26 -15.41 5.44
N GLU A 44 10.59 -16.34 6.36
CA GLU A 44 10.70 -15.94 7.76
C GLU A 44 11.67 -14.76 7.84
N PRO A 45 11.30 -13.65 8.53
CA PRO A 45 12.21 -12.53 8.70
C PRO A 45 13.43 -13.01 9.50
N THR A 46 14.48 -13.35 8.78
CA THR A 46 15.78 -13.76 9.33
C THR A 46 16.62 -12.57 9.80
N THR A 47 16.04 -11.36 9.76
CA THR A 47 16.67 -10.15 10.26
C THR A 47 16.71 -10.20 11.78
N LYS A 48 17.81 -10.74 12.33
CA LYS A 48 18.16 -10.51 13.74
C LYS A 48 18.35 -9.02 13.93
N SER A 49 17.68 -8.45 14.92
CA SER A 49 17.89 -7.04 15.25
C SER A 49 19.35 -6.81 15.65
N HIS A 50 19.90 -5.65 15.30
CA HIS A 50 21.21 -5.27 15.78
C HIS A 50 21.18 -5.19 17.32
N PRO A 51 22.20 -5.69 18.05
CA PRO A 51 22.20 -5.70 19.51
C PRO A 51 22.00 -4.32 20.15
N SER A 52 22.35 -3.26 19.42
CA SER A 52 22.19 -1.86 19.84
C SER A 52 20.92 -1.19 19.30
N SER A 53 19.95 -1.91 18.74
CA SER A 53 18.69 -1.30 18.33
C SER A 53 17.87 -0.93 19.56
N CYS A 54 17.49 0.35 19.68
CA CYS A 54 16.53 0.78 20.70
C CYS A 54 15.11 0.28 20.38
N TYR A 55 14.85 -0.05 19.12
CA TYR A 55 13.59 -0.65 18.67
C TYR A 55 13.67 -2.17 18.80
N THR A 56 12.93 -2.72 19.75
CA THR A 56 12.58 -4.14 19.73
C THR A 56 11.31 -4.25 18.89
N SER A 57 11.41 -4.85 17.70
CA SER A 57 10.23 -5.13 16.88
C SER A 57 9.28 -5.99 17.68
N ARG A 58 8.23 -5.40 18.25
CA ARG A 58 7.12 -6.14 18.87
C ARG A 58 6.34 -6.75 17.72
N LYS A 59 6.14 -8.07 17.75
CA LYS A 59 5.21 -8.72 16.82
C LYS A 59 3.85 -8.07 17.06
N ILE A 60 3.29 -7.45 16.04
CA ILE A 60 1.93 -6.92 16.10
C ILE A 60 1.00 -8.13 16.09
N ASP A 61 0.66 -8.63 17.28
CA ASP A 61 -0.28 -9.74 17.47
C ASP A 61 -1.71 -9.17 17.53
N TYR A 62 -2.11 -8.55 16.43
CA TYR A 62 -3.38 -7.86 16.30
C TYR A 62 -4.36 -8.60 15.38
N SER A 63 -3.94 -9.75 14.82
CA SER A 63 -4.75 -10.53 13.87
C SER A 63 -6.09 -10.95 14.47
N ALA A 64 -6.11 -11.49 15.69
CA ALA A 64 -7.34 -11.89 16.35
C ALA A 64 -8.29 -10.70 16.61
N LYS A 65 -7.74 -9.51 16.87
CA LYS A 65 -8.53 -8.29 17.07
C LYS A 65 -9.06 -7.74 15.73
N LEU A 66 -8.27 -7.82 14.66
CA LEU A 66 -8.72 -7.49 13.30
C LEU A 66 -9.82 -8.43 12.83
N ASP A 67 -9.66 -9.73 13.04
CA ASP A 67 -10.68 -10.71 12.69
C ASP A 67 -11.98 -10.41 13.44
N GLY A 68 -11.89 -10.03 14.72
CA GLY A 68 -13.05 -9.56 15.49
C GLY A 68 -13.74 -8.34 14.88
N ILE A 69 -12.97 -7.34 14.47
CA ILE A 69 -13.47 -6.10 13.84
C ILE A 69 -14.11 -6.41 12.47
N LEU A 70 -13.45 -7.20 11.63
CA LEU A 70 -13.93 -7.57 10.30
C LEU A 70 -15.21 -8.43 10.34
N ASN A 71 -15.42 -9.18 11.42
CA ASN A 71 -16.63 -9.98 11.64
C ASN A 71 -17.78 -9.19 12.29
N GLN A 72 -17.60 -7.90 12.62
CA GLN A 72 -18.71 -7.05 13.06
C GLN A 72 -19.60 -6.67 11.87
N GLU A 73 -20.88 -7.03 11.99
CA GLU A 73 -21.91 -6.84 10.95
C GLU A 73 -22.08 -5.37 10.51
N GLU A 74 -21.74 -4.40 11.37
CA GLU A 74 -21.83 -2.96 11.08
C GLU A 74 -20.80 -2.47 10.04
N LEU A 75 -19.65 -3.14 9.90
CA LEU A 75 -18.64 -2.84 8.87
C LEU A 75 -18.90 -3.56 7.55
N SER A 76 -19.86 -4.49 7.52
CA SER A 76 -20.35 -5.15 6.30
C SER A 76 -21.35 -4.28 5.53
N SER A 77 -21.25 -2.95 5.65
CA SER A 77 -21.85 -2.05 4.69
C SER A 77 -21.13 -2.26 3.36
N LYS A 78 -21.78 -2.96 2.42
CA LYS A 78 -21.31 -3.11 1.05
C LYS A 78 -21.06 -1.70 0.50
N PHE A 79 -19.79 -1.30 0.38
CA PHE A 79 -19.42 -0.18 -0.46
C PHE A 79 -19.83 -0.54 -1.89
N VAL A 80 -20.95 0.00 -2.34
CA VAL A 80 -21.31 0.01 -3.75
C VAL A 80 -20.32 0.98 -4.39
N ILE A 81 -19.25 0.44 -4.96
CA ILE A 81 -18.37 1.21 -5.83
C ILE A 81 -19.17 1.43 -7.11
N ASP A 82 -19.80 2.59 -7.19
CA ASP A 82 -20.37 3.10 -8.44
C ASP A 82 -19.18 3.39 -9.36
N GLU A 83 -18.92 2.51 -10.34
CA GLU A 83 -17.78 2.61 -11.27
C GLU A 83 -17.83 3.86 -12.16
N GLU A 84 -18.88 4.67 -12.05
CA GLU A 84 -19.00 5.95 -12.73
C GLU A 84 -18.90 7.12 -11.74
N ARG A 85 -17.68 7.63 -11.47
CA ARG A 85 -17.49 9.08 -11.23
C ARG A 85 -16.03 9.53 -11.26
N ASN A 86 -15.69 10.09 -12.44
CA ASN A 86 -15.04 11.38 -12.68
C ASN A 86 -13.96 11.87 -11.69
N TYR A 87 -12.75 12.01 -12.22
CA TYR A 87 -11.56 12.63 -11.61
C TYR A 87 -11.83 14.02 -11.03
N ASN A 88 -12.21 14.12 -9.75
CA ASN A 88 -12.03 15.29 -8.88
C ASN A 88 -12.26 14.85 -7.41
N ASN A 89 -11.34 14.08 -6.85
CA ASN A 89 -11.43 13.63 -5.45
C ASN A 89 -10.92 14.72 -4.50
N GLU A 90 -11.83 15.43 -3.82
CA GLU A 90 -11.53 15.93 -2.47
C GLU A 90 -11.66 14.72 -1.52
N PRO A 91 -10.61 14.35 -0.78
CA PRO A 91 -10.67 13.17 0.09
C PRO A 91 -11.56 13.49 1.29
N ILE A 92 -12.70 12.79 1.41
CA ILE A 92 -13.48 12.79 2.65
C ILE A 92 -12.67 12.01 3.67
N LEU A 93 -11.94 12.77 4.50
CA LEU A 93 -11.13 12.27 5.60
C LEU A 93 -12.00 12.35 6.85
N SER A 94 -12.64 11.24 7.25
CA SER A 94 -13.24 11.15 8.58
C SER A 94 -13.29 9.72 9.12
N GLU A 95 -12.14 9.18 9.47
CA GLU A 95 -12.04 8.32 10.65
C GLU A 95 -10.81 8.75 11.45
N SER A 96 -11.01 9.13 12.71
CA SER A 96 -9.94 9.58 13.60
C SER A 96 -8.98 8.42 13.88
N LEU A 97 -7.71 8.57 13.53
CA LEU A 97 -6.62 7.65 13.91
C LEU A 97 -6.24 7.73 15.40
N GLU A 98 -7.14 8.25 16.25
CA GLU A 98 -6.97 8.32 17.71
C GLU A 98 -6.69 6.93 18.31
N ASN A 99 -7.27 5.88 17.73
CA ASN A 99 -7.12 4.50 18.19
C ASN A 99 -5.81 3.81 17.72
N CYS A 100 -4.98 4.50 16.92
CA CYS A 100 -3.74 3.95 16.36
C CYS A 100 -2.48 4.48 17.04
N MET A 101 -2.60 5.34 18.06
CA MET A 101 -1.45 5.68 18.89
C MET A 101 -1.20 4.57 19.91
N ILE A 102 0.01 3.99 19.86
CA ILE A 102 0.55 3.02 20.82
C ILE A 102 1.31 3.77 21.91
#